data_AF-A0A8J7P8Y4-F1
#
_entry.id   AF-A0A8J7P8Y4-F1
#
_cell.length_a   1.000
_cell.length_b   1.000
_cell.length_c   1.000
_cell.angle_alpha   90.00
_cell.angle_beta   90.00
_cell.angle_gamma   90.00
#
_symmetry.space_group_name_H-M   'P 1'
#
loop_
_entity.id
_entity.type
_entity.pdbx_description
1 polymer ?
#
loop_
_entity_poly.entity_id
_entity_poly.type
_entity_poly.pdbx_seq_one_letter_code
_entity_poly.pdbx_strand_id
1 'polypeptide(L)'
;LLLSARVIGGLLMVDKGEADDKIIAVLDADITFGHIKDLSEVPPGVIERLKHYFLSYKRPPGQSDSDKSVVYIDEVYGPDRAHQVIRQSMQDYETAFGSEESRLEELRQLLSEGLHENCASQKPKAGKRKKDDKKGRK
;
A
#
# COMPACT_ATOMS: atom_id res chain seq x y z
N LEU A 1 -6.92 -7.05 6.94
CA LEU A 1 -8.01 -7.59 6.10
C LEU A 1 -7.55 -7.48 4.66
N LEU A 2 -7.61 -8.57 3.89
CA LEU A 2 -7.35 -8.58 2.45
C LEU A 2 -8.63 -9.05 1.74
N LEU A 3 -8.93 -8.48 0.59
CA LEU A 3 -10.13 -8.75 -0.19
C LEU A 3 -9.74 -9.15 -1.62
N SER A 4 -10.50 -10.07 -2.21
CA SER A 4 -10.35 -10.41 -3.63
C SER A 4 -11.18 -9.47 -4.50
N ALA A 5 -10.54 -8.93 -5.52
CA ALA A 5 -11.16 -8.01 -6.47
C ALA A 5 -10.71 -8.36 -7.90
N ARG A 6 -11.61 -8.14 -8.85
CA ARG A 6 -11.39 -8.33 -10.28
C ARG A 6 -11.19 -6.98 -10.94
N VAL A 7 -10.07 -6.84 -11.64
CA VAL A 7 -9.78 -5.63 -12.43
C VAL A 7 -10.70 -5.60 -13.65
N ILE A 8 -11.37 -4.46 -13.84
CA ILE A 8 -12.30 -4.22 -14.95
C ILE A 8 -11.84 -3.12 -15.90
N GLY A 9 -10.79 -2.36 -15.53
CA GLY A 9 -10.22 -1.29 -16.36
C GLY A 9 -9.40 -0.30 -15.54
N GLY A 10 -9.20 0.90 -16.09
CA GLY A 10 -8.56 1.99 -15.37
C GLY A 10 -8.64 3.35 -16.08
N LEU A 11 -8.10 4.36 -15.42
CA LEU A 11 -8.01 5.74 -15.91
C LEU A 11 -6.54 6.14 -16.00
N LEU A 12 -6.08 6.56 -17.17
CA LEU A 12 -4.80 7.22 -17.32
C LEU A 12 -4.97 8.69 -16.92
N MET A 13 -4.62 9.00 -15.67
CA MET A 13 -4.60 10.37 -15.18
C MET A 13 -3.19 10.92 -15.34
N VAL A 14 -3.06 12.14 -15.83
CA VAL A 14 -1.79 12.87 -15.87
C VAL A 14 -1.85 13.97 -14.81
N ASP A 15 -0.91 13.95 -13.87
CA ASP A 15 -0.76 14.97 -12.82
C ASP A 15 0.62 15.60 -12.95
N LYS A 16 0.68 16.90 -13.27
CA LYS A 16 1.93 17.66 -13.43
C LYS A 16 2.93 17.03 -14.43
N GLY A 17 2.41 16.36 -15.45
CA GLY A 17 3.22 15.72 -16.49
C GLY A 17 3.64 14.29 -16.19
N GLU A 18 3.27 13.74 -15.04
CA GLU A 18 3.51 12.35 -14.67
C GLU A 18 2.24 11.51 -14.84
N ALA A 19 2.40 10.28 -15.34
CA ALA A 19 1.31 9.31 -15.43
C ALA A 19 0.99 8.74 -14.04
N ASP A 20 -0.28 8.81 -13.65
CA ASP A 20 -0.80 8.37 -12.36
C ASP A 20 -2.05 7.48 -12.56
N ASP A 21 -1.82 6.30 -13.17
CA ASP A 21 -2.85 5.31 -13.48
C ASP A 21 -3.73 4.96 -12.27
N LYS A 22 -5.05 4.96 -12.49
CA LYS A 22 -6.05 4.55 -11.49
C LYS A 22 -6.70 3.25 -11.93
N ILE A 23 -6.29 2.13 -11.35
CA ILE A 23 -6.91 0.83 -11.59
C ILE A 23 -8.31 0.78 -10.97
N ILE A 24 -9.29 0.32 -11.75
CA ILE A 24 -10.67 0.12 -11.32
C ILE A 24 -10.95 -1.38 -11.24
N ALA A 25 -11.44 -1.81 -10.08
CA ALA A 25 -11.77 -3.21 -9.81
C ALA A 25 -13.09 -3.33 -9.04
N VAL A 26 -13.76 -4.47 -9.19
CA VAL A 26 -14.96 -4.85 -8.44
C VAL A 26 -14.63 -5.96 -7.46
N LEU A 27 -15.26 -5.99 -6.29
CA LEU A 27 -15.09 -7.09 -5.34
C LEU A 27 -15.76 -8.35 -5.89
N ASP A 28 -15.10 -9.50 -5.75
CA ASP A 28 -15.60 -10.77 -6.32
C ASP A 28 -16.97 -11.20 -5.76
N ALA A 29 -17.27 -10.82 -4.52
CA ALA A 29 -18.52 -11.16 -3.83
C ALA A 29 -19.52 -9.98 -3.78
N ASP A 30 -19.34 -8.96 -4.62
CA ASP A 30 -20.26 -7.81 -4.65
C ASP A 30 -21.58 -8.17 -5.36
N ILE A 31 -22.70 -7.98 -4.66
CA ILE A 31 -24.04 -8.30 -5.18
C ILE A 31 -24.45 -7.36 -6.32
N THR A 32 -23.97 -6.12 -6.31
CA THR A 32 -24.37 -5.06 -7.24
C THR A 32 -23.51 -5.04 -8.49
N PHE A 33 -22.18 -5.16 -8.33
CA PHE A 33 -21.18 -4.96 -9.38
C PHE A 33 -20.35 -6.20 -9.68
N GLY A 34 -20.46 -7.29 -8.91
CA GLY A 34 -19.58 -8.46 -9.05
C GLY A 34 -19.72 -9.21 -10.37
N HIS A 35 -20.80 -8.97 -11.12
CA HIS A 35 -21.01 -9.51 -12.46
C HIS A 35 -20.25 -8.75 -13.57
N ILE A 36 -19.78 -7.53 -13.28
CA ILE A 36 -19.10 -6.66 -14.24
C ILE A 36 -17.68 -7.16 -14.48
N LYS A 37 -17.28 -7.22 -15.76
CA LYS A 37 -15.96 -7.68 -16.19
C LYS A 37 -15.18 -6.64 -16.98
N ASP A 38 -15.87 -5.65 -17.54
CA ASP A 38 -15.27 -4.58 -18.32
C ASP A 38 -15.87 -3.24 -17.91
N LEU A 39 -15.06 -2.19 -17.96
CA LEU A 39 -15.47 -0.83 -17.59
C LEU A 39 -16.61 -0.29 -18.48
N SER A 40 -16.76 -0.80 -19.71
CA SER A 40 -17.87 -0.48 -20.60
C SER A 40 -19.23 -1.01 -20.13
N GLU A 41 -19.26 -2.00 -19.24
CA GLU A 41 -20.48 -2.53 -18.63
C GLU A 41 -20.93 -1.67 -17.43
N VAL A 42 -20.08 -0.76 -16.95
CA VAL A 42 -20.40 0.15 -15.85
C VAL A 42 -21.30 1.29 -16.38
N PRO A 43 -22.37 1.67 -15.64
CA PRO A 43 -23.19 2.81 -16.03
C PRO A 43 -22.34 4.08 -16.28
N PRO A 44 -22.47 4.75 -17.43
CA PRO A 44 -21.59 5.87 -17.80
C PRO A 44 -21.54 6.99 -16.76
N GLY A 45 -22.66 7.26 -16.08
CA GLY A 45 -22.72 8.26 -15.02
C GLY A 45 -21.86 7.92 -13.79
N VAL A 46 -21.57 6.64 -13.53
CA VAL A 46 -20.62 6.23 -12.47
C VAL A 46 -19.19 6.56 -12.90
N ILE A 47 -18.82 6.24 -14.13
CA ILE A 47 -17.50 6.55 -14.69
C ILE A 47 -17.26 8.06 -14.70
N GLU A 48 -18.25 8.84 -15.11
CA GLU A 48 -18.12 10.30 -15.14
C GLU A 48 -17.93 10.90 -13.74
N ARG A 49 -18.63 10.36 -12.73
CA ARG A 49 -18.41 10.76 -11.33
C ARG A 49 -17.02 10.38 -10.82
N LEU A 50 -16.50 9.21 -11.18
CA LEU A 50 -15.14 8.80 -10.82
C LEU A 50 -14.10 9.75 -11.43
N LYS A 51 -14.24 10.08 -12.72
CA LYS A 51 -13.38 11.06 -13.38
C LYS A 51 -13.38 12.39 -12.65
N HIS A 52 -14.57 12.96 -12.43
CA HIS A 52 -14.70 14.24 -11.71
C HIS A 52 -14.07 14.19 -10.32
N TYR A 53 -14.29 13.11 -9.56
CA TYR A 53 -13.69 12.92 -8.24
C TYR A 53 -12.16 13.01 -8.30
N PHE A 54 -11.52 12.28 -9.21
CA PHE A 54 -10.06 12.27 -9.34
C PHE A 54 -9.48 13.61 -9.83
N LEU A 55 -10.22 14.35 -10.64
CA LEU A 55 -9.82 15.70 -11.08
C LEU A 55 -9.93 16.77 -9.99
N SER A 56 -10.74 16.54 -8.95
CA SER A 56 -11.00 17.55 -7.92
C SER A 56 -10.44 17.25 -6.53
N TYR A 57 -10.17 16.00 -6.17
CA TYR A 57 -9.93 15.65 -4.76
C TYR A 57 -8.64 16.24 -4.16
N LYS A 58 -7.63 16.58 -4.98
CA LYS A 58 -6.38 17.20 -4.51
C LYS A 58 -6.50 18.72 -4.31
N ARG A 59 -7.65 19.34 -4.59
CA ARG A 59 -7.85 20.79 -4.46
C ARG A 59 -8.00 21.18 -2.99
N PRO A 60 -7.07 21.93 -2.39
CA PRO A 60 -7.23 22.43 -1.05
C PRO A 60 -8.30 23.53 -1.00
N PRO A 61 -8.97 23.70 0.15
CA PRO A 61 -9.91 24.81 0.35
C PRO A 61 -9.18 26.15 0.18
N GLY A 62 -9.64 26.97 -0.77
CA GLY A 62 -9.09 28.31 -1.04
C GLY A 62 -8.21 28.45 -2.29
N GLN A 63 -7.91 27.37 -3.03
CA GLN A 63 -7.34 27.52 -4.38
C GLN A 63 -8.42 27.98 -5.37
N SER A 64 -8.15 29.06 -6.11
CA SER A 64 -8.96 29.50 -7.25
C SER A 64 -8.59 28.73 -8.52
N ASP A 65 -9.51 28.66 -9.49
CA ASP A 65 -9.31 28.00 -10.80
C ASP A 65 -8.12 28.55 -11.62
N SER A 66 -7.49 29.63 -11.16
CA SER A 66 -6.26 30.20 -11.74
C SER A 66 -4.99 29.43 -11.36
N ASP A 67 -5.02 28.63 -10.29
CA ASP A 67 -3.91 27.77 -9.86
C ASP A 67 -3.98 26.47 -10.68
N LYS A 68 -3.55 26.56 -11.94
CA LYS A 68 -3.66 25.49 -12.93
C LYS A 68 -2.73 24.32 -12.58
N SER A 69 -3.13 23.50 -11.62
CA SER A 69 -2.69 22.11 -11.61
C SER A 69 -3.22 21.47 -12.89
N VAL A 70 -2.30 21.16 -13.82
CA VAL A 70 -2.64 20.48 -15.07
C VAL A 70 -2.87 19.02 -14.72
N VAL A 71 -4.06 18.74 -14.20
CA VAL A 71 -4.56 17.39 -13.94
C VAL A 71 -5.66 17.12 -14.95
N TYR A 72 -5.50 16.06 -15.73
CA TYR A 72 -6.51 15.62 -16.68
C TYR A 72 -6.50 14.10 -16.80
N ILE A 73 -7.58 13.56 -17.34
CA ILE A 73 -7.68 12.14 -17.67
C ILE A 73 -7.50 12.04 -19.18
N ASP A 74 -6.42 11.39 -19.58
CA ASP A 74 -6.06 11.21 -20.99
C ASP A 74 -6.87 10.08 -21.61
N GLU A 75 -7.00 8.96 -20.89
CA GLU A 75 -7.65 7.75 -21.40
C GLU A 75 -8.47 7.03 -20.32
N VAL A 76 -9.57 6.42 -20.76
CA VAL A 76 -10.29 5.39 -20.01
C VAL A 76 -10.08 4.07 -20.75
N TYR A 77 -9.50 3.08 -20.08
CA TYR A 77 -9.08 1.84 -20.73
C TYR A 77 -9.69 0.59 -20.08
N GLY A 78 -9.81 -0.46 -20.88
CA GLY A 78 -10.35 -1.76 -20.46
C GLY A 78 -9.38 -2.62 -19.64
N PRO A 79 -9.81 -3.81 -19.22
CA PRO A 79 -9.07 -4.65 -18.29
C PRO A 79 -7.73 -5.11 -18.85
N ASP A 80 -7.59 -5.34 -20.15
CA ASP A 80 -6.33 -5.81 -20.74
C ASP A 80 -5.19 -4.82 -20.53
N ARG A 81 -5.45 -3.53 -20.77
CA ARG A 81 -4.49 -2.45 -20.52
C ARG A 81 -4.18 -2.33 -19.03
N ALA A 82 -5.20 -2.44 -18.17
CA ALA A 82 -5.04 -2.41 -16.72
C ALA A 82 -4.11 -3.53 -16.21
N HIS A 83 -4.28 -4.76 -16.71
CA HIS A 83 -3.41 -5.87 -16.36
C HIS A 83 -1.97 -5.69 -16.86
N GLN A 84 -1.75 -4.97 -17.96
CA GLN A 84 -0.40 -4.62 -18.42
C GLN A 84 0.25 -3.62 -17.47
N VAL A 85 -0.48 -2.57 -17.08
CA VAL A 85 -0.01 -1.56 -16.11
C VAL A 85 0.40 -2.23 -14.80
N ILE A 86 -0.45 -3.09 -14.23
CA ILE A 86 -0.15 -3.81 -12.98
C ILE A 86 1.12 -4.66 -13.12
N ARG A 87 1.25 -5.42 -14.22
CA ARG A 87 2.45 -6.26 -14.45
C ARG A 87 3.71 -5.42 -14.55
N GLN A 88 3.66 -4.27 -15.24
CA GLN A 88 4.79 -3.36 -15.33
C GLN A 88 5.13 -2.79 -13.96
N SER A 89 4.15 -2.33 -13.19
CA SER A 89 4.37 -1.83 -11.82
C SER A 89 5.00 -2.88 -10.90
N MET A 90 4.62 -4.16 -11.04
CA MET A 90 5.24 -5.25 -10.28
C MET A 90 6.72 -5.45 -10.67
N GLN A 91 7.04 -5.38 -11.96
CA GLN A 91 8.42 -5.48 -12.44
C GLN A 91 9.27 -4.29 -12.01
N ASP A 92 8.72 -3.07 -12.08
CA ASP A 92 9.40 -1.85 -11.65
C ASP A 92 9.69 -1.92 -10.13
N TYR A 93 8.73 -2.41 -9.35
CA TYR A 93 8.90 -2.61 -7.91
C TYR A 93 9.99 -3.64 -7.61
N GLU A 94 9.99 -4.78 -8.30
CA GLU A 94 11.05 -5.78 -8.17
C GLU A 94 12.43 -5.24 -8.56
N THR A 95 12.51 -4.44 -9.63
CA THR A 95 13.76 -3.80 -10.06
C THR A 95 14.28 -2.81 -9.01
N ALA A 96 13.38 -2.03 -8.39
CA ALA A 96 13.74 -1.02 -7.40
C ALA A 96 14.08 -1.60 -6.02
N PHE A 97 13.43 -2.70 -5.62
CA PHE A 97 13.50 -3.23 -4.25
C PHE A 97 13.99 -4.68 -4.15
N GLY A 98 14.50 -5.27 -5.25
CA GLY A 98 14.94 -6.66 -5.30
C GLY A 98 13.79 -7.66 -5.40
N SER A 99 14.10 -8.95 -5.56
CA SER A 99 13.07 -10.00 -5.69
C SER A 99 12.32 -10.26 -4.39
N GLU A 100 11.19 -10.98 -4.46
CA GLU A 100 10.46 -11.40 -3.26
C GLU A 100 11.34 -12.20 -2.31
N GLU A 101 12.16 -13.12 -2.84
CA GLU A 101 13.08 -13.93 -2.06
C GLU A 101 14.13 -13.08 -1.35
N SER A 102 14.72 -12.09 -2.05
CA SER A 102 15.72 -11.19 -1.47
C SER A 102 15.13 -10.40 -0.31
N ARG A 103 13.93 -9.83 -0.50
CA ARG A 103 13.25 -9.03 0.53
C ARG A 103 12.83 -9.89 1.73
N LEU A 104 12.37 -11.12 1.49
CA LEU A 104 12.04 -12.05 2.56
C LEU A 104 13.27 -12.45 3.37
N GLU A 105 14.41 -12.62 2.72
CA GLU A 105 15.66 -12.95 3.41
C GLU A 105 16.17 -11.77 4.25
N GLU A 106 16.16 -10.55 3.70
CA GLU A 106 16.46 -9.33 4.47
C GLU A 106 15.53 -9.18 5.67
N LEU A 107 14.23 -9.42 5.51
CA LEU A 107 13.28 -9.37 6.62
C LEU A 107 13.59 -10.42 7.69
N ARG A 108 13.95 -11.65 7.29
CA ARG A 108 14.36 -12.71 8.24
C ARG A 108 15.61 -12.31 9.02
N GLN A 109 16.61 -11.76 8.34
CA GLN A 109 17.84 -11.25 8.94
C GLN A 109 17.52 -10.19 10.00
N LEU A 110 16.74 -9.16 9.64
CA LEU A 110 16.34 -8.08 10.54
C LEU A 110 15.56 -8.59 11.77
N LEU A 111 14.63 -9.53 11.58
CA LEU A 111 13.88 -10.12 12.68
C LEU A 111 14.78 -10.94 13.61
N SER A 112 15.79 -11.65 13.07
CA SER A 112 16.76 -12.41 13.86
C SER A 112 17.69 -11.51 14.69
N GLU A 113 18.12 -10.38 14.13
CA GLU A 113 18.98 -9.40 14.81
C GLU A 113 18.21 -8.66 15.93
N GLY A 114 16.95 -8.28 15.68
CA GLY A 114 16.07 -7.68 16.69
C GLY A 114 15.70 -8.61 17.85
N LEU A 115 15.69 -9.94 17.62
CA LEU A 115 15.53 -10.94 18.68
C LEU A 115 16.78 -11.05 19.57
N HIS A 116 17.98 -10.89 19.00
CA HIS A 116 19.23 -10.94 19.75
C HIS A 116 19.45 -9.69 20.63
N GLU A 117 19.07 -8.50 20.20
CA GLU A 117 19.17 -7.28 21.02
C GLU A 117 18.18 -7.29 22.21
N ASN A 118 16.97 -7.82 22.03
CA ASN A 118 16.01 -7.97 23.12
C ASN A 118 16.44 -9.00 24.18
N CYS A 119 17.25 -10.00 23.82
CA CYS A 119 17.79 -10.98 24.77
C CYS A 119 18.97 -10.43 25.60
N ALA A 120 19.80 -9.53 25.03
CA ALA A 120 20.95 -8.94 25.72
C ALA A 120 20.56 -7.94 26.83
N SER A 121 19.31 -7.46 26.80
CA SER A 121 18.77 -6.43 27.71
C SER A 121 18.27 -6.96 29.06
N GLN A 122 18.20 -8.28 29.25
CA GLN A 122 17.74 -8.90 30.51
C GLN A 122 18.89 -9.64 31.23
N LYS A 123 19.88 -8.91 31.75
CA LYS A 123 20.77 -9.50 32.77
C LYS A 123 20.11 -9.40 34.16
N PRO A 124 19.86 -10.51 34.87
CA PRO A 124 19.39 -10.44 36.25
C PRO A 124 20.49 -9.85 37.13
N LYS A 125 20.16 -8.81 37.91
CA LYS A 125 21.06 -8.28 38.95
C LYS A 125 21.28 -9.37 40.00
N ALA A 126 22.46 -9.98 40.00
CA ALA A 126 22.87 -10.94 41.02
C ALA A 126 22.92 -10.25 42.39
N GLY A 127 21.90 -10.49 43.22
CA GLY A 127 21.88 -10.05 44.61
C GLY A 127 22.96 -10.76 45.41
N LYS A 128 23.94 -10.00 45.92
CA LYS A 128 24.92 -10.47 46.91
C LYS A 128 24.17 -10.89 48.18
N ARG A 129 24.09 -12.20 48.45
CA ARG A 129 23.73 -12.71 49.77
C ARG A 129 24.90 -12.44 50.71
N LYS A 130 24.74 -11.50 51.65
CA LYS A 130 25.64 -11.34 52.78
C LYS A 130 25.54 -12.59 53.66
N LYS A 131 26.69 -13.23 53.85
CA LYS A 131 26.95 -14.17 54.94
C LYS A 131 27.38 -13.37 56.17
N ASP A 132 27.18 -13.97 57.34
CA ASP A 132 27.74 -13.62 58.66
C ASP A 132 26.98 -12.49 59.39
N ASP A 133 26.62 -12.59 60.68
CA ASP A 133 27.33 -13.21 61.79
C ASP A 133 26.36 -13.60 62.94
N LYS A 134 26.56 -14.79 63.53
CA LYS A 134 26.03 -15.18 64.84
C LYS A 134 27.10 -14.91 65.91
N LYS A 135 26.88 -13.92 66.77
CA LYS A 135 27.49 -13.69 68.09
C LYS A 135 26.55 -12.71 68.80
N GLY A 136 26.01 -12.88 70.01
CA GLY A 136 26.23 -13.78 71.13
C GLY A 136 26.03 -12.95 72.43
N ARG A 137 25.33 -13.50 73.44
CA ARG A 137 25.22 -13.02 74.86
C ARG A 137 24.60 -11.62 75.07
N LYS A 138 23.61 -11.42 75.93
CA LYS A 138 23.41 -11.87 77.31
C LYS A 138 21.91 -11.99 77.61
#